data_AF-A0A2C5ZB85-F1
#
_entry.id   AF-A0A2C5ZB85-F1
#
_cell.length_a   1.000
_cell.length_b   1.000
_cell.length_c   1.000
_cell.angle_alpha   90.00
_cell.angle_beta   90.00
_cell.angle_gamma   90.00
#
_symmetry.space_group_name_H-M   'P 1'
#
loop_
_entity.id
_entity.type
_entity.pdbx_description
1 polymer ?
#
loop_
_entity_poly.entity_id
_entity_poly.type
_entity_poly.pdbx_seq_one_letter_code
_entity_poly.pdbx_strand_id
1 'polypeptide(L)'
;MRFAALLTLATTLLTPLTLALPSESSNQLQASPADLSALAAKLKLKVNRKPGRGSTCPETKNPRRKPHPKRLYTENQITKAFMVGATHAANDRQVGEGRYPHVFYNSEGLKFPCGRNLMEFPIQEDNQEFKRGGTDEIPDRVVFEYTKNKKEFIVQYCGVMRHGPGKDFLLCPQ
;
A
#
# COMPACT_ATOMS: atom_id res chain seq x y z
N MET A 1 -29.60 -77.07 32.38
CA MET A 1 -30.12 -77.98 31.32
C MET A 1 -30.72 -77.13 30.21
N ARG A 2 -30.66 -77.63 28.97
CA ARG A 2 -31.07 -77.12 27.64
C ARG A 2 -32.34 -76.23 27.65
N PHE A 3 -32.56 -75.24 26.77
CA PHE A 3 -32.77 -75.26 25.30
C PHE A 3 -32.54 -73.81 24.74
N ALA A 4 -31.79 -73.57 23.65
CA ALA A 4 -32.15 -73.65 22.21
C ALA A 4 -33.45 -72.90 21.84
N ALA A 5 -33.35 -71.70 21.24
CA ALA A 5 -33.60 -71.39 19.82
C ALA A 5 -34.72 -70.30 19.76
N LEU A 6 -34.91 -69.43 18.78
CA LEU A 6 -34.72 -69.49 17.32
C LEU A 6 -34.79 -68.04 16.78
N LEU A 7 -34.00 -67.74 15.74
CA LEU A 7 -34.05 -66.51 14.94
C LEU A 7 -35.37 -66.36 14.17
N THR A 8 -35.83 -65.12 14.01
CA THR A 8 -36.60 -64.69 12.83
C THR A 8 -36.08 -63.32 12.36
N LEU A 9 -35.45 -63.30 11.18
CA LEU A 9 -35.13 -62.10 10.41
C LEU A 9 -36.42 -61.58 9.75
N ALA A 10 -36.68 -60.28 9.90
CA ALA A 10 -37.63 -59.55 9.06
C ALA A 10 -36.84 -58.59 8.16
N THR A 11 -36.72 -58.93 6.89
CA THR A 11 -36.15 -58.09 5.83
C THR A 11 -37.23 -57.18 5.27
N THR A 12 -37.18 -55.88 5.59
CA THR A 12 -37.99 -54.85 4.92
C THR A 12 -37.22 -54.27 3.74
N LEU A 13 -37.77 -54.44 2.54
CA LEU A 13 -37.36 -53.79 1.30
C LEU A 13 -37.62 -52.28 1.40
N LEU A 14 -36.56 -51.48 1.46
CA LEU A 14 -36.60 -50.03 1.30
C LEU A 14 -36.21 -49.69 -0.14
N THR A 15 -37.17 -49.19 -0.90
CA THR A 15 -36.99 -48.55 -2.21
C THR A 15 -36.15 -47.27 -2.06
N PRO A 16 -35.03 -47.10 -2.77
CA PRO A 16 -34.35 -45.81 -2.81
C PRO A 16 -35.13 -44.84 -3.70
N LEU A 17 -35.66 -43.78 -3.08
CA LEU A 17 -36.16 -42.60 -3.75
C LEU A 17 -34.97 -41.92 -4.46
N THR A 18 -35.02 -41.85 -5.79
CA THR A 18 -34.12 -41.02 -6.60
C THR A 18 -34.48 -39.55 -6.41
N LEU A 19 -33.79 -38.89 -5.48
CA LEU A 19 -33.69 -37.42 -5.47
C LEU A 19 -32.59 -37.01 -6.45
N ALA A 20 -33.01 -36.56 -7.63
CA ALA A 20 -32.14 -35.84 -8.54
C ALA A 20 -31.72 -34.52 -7.87
N LEU A 21 -30.44 -34.44 -7.46
CA LEU A 21 -29.83 -33.19 -7.05
C LEU A 21 -29.68 -32.29 -8.29
N PRO A 22 -30.10 -31.02 -8.24
CA PRO A 22 -29.80 -30.07 -9.30
C PRO A 22 -28.29 -29.86 -9.34
N SER A 23 -27.71 -29.97 -10.54
CA SER A 23 -26.34 -29.55 -10.82
C SER A 23 -26.27 -28.03 -10.67
N GLU A 24 -26.02 -27.53 -9.46
CA GLU A 24 -25.62 -26.15 -9.24
C GLU A 24 -24.18 -25.99 -9.71
N SER A 25 -24.07 -25.69 -11.01
CA SER A 25 -23.20 -24.68 -11.59
C SER A 25 -22.03 -24.26 -10.70
N SER A 26 -20.88 -24.84 -10.99
CA SER A 26 -19.59 -24.22 -10.72
C SER A 26 -19.57 -22.83 -11.36
N ASN A 27 -20.00 -21.80 -10.63
CA ASN A 27 -19.58 -20.43 -10.88
C ASN A 27 -18.13 -20.29 -10.39
N GLN A 28 -17.25 -21.03 -11.06
CA GLN A 28 -15.84 -20.76 -11.08
C GLN A 28 -15.71 -19.43 -11.83
N LEU A 29 -15.50 -18.34 -11.10
CA LEU A 29 -15.00 -17.08 -11.62
C LEU A 29 -13.61 -17.34 -12.24
N GLN A 30 -13.60 -17.91 -13.44
CA GLN A 30 -12.43 -17.99 -14.29
C GLN A 30 -12.25 -16.59 -14.87
N ALA A 31 -11.55 -15.73 -14.12
CA ALA A 31 -10.99 -14.52 -14.70
C ALA A 31 -10.19 -14.95 -15.94
N SER A 32 -10.52 -14.37 -17.10
CA SER A 32 -9.88 -14.79 -18.33
C SER A 32 -8.37 -14.48 -18.24
N PRO A 33 -7.51 -15.23 -18.94
CA PRO A 33 -6.09 -14.90 -19.04
C PRO A 33 -5.85 -13.47 -19.55
N ALA A 34 -6.78 -12.90 -20.31
CA ALA A 34 -6.74 -11.51 -20.74
C ALA A 34 -7.04 -10.52 -19.59
N ASP A 35 -7.95 -10.85 -18.68
CA ASP A 35 -8.22 -10.07 -17.46
C ASP A 35 -7.04 -10.15 -16.47
N LEU A 36 -6.44 -11.33 -16.33
CA LEU A 36 -5.22 -11.53 -15.53
C LEU A 36 -4.00 -10.83 -16.14
N SER A 37 -3.89 -10.81 -17.47
CA SER A 37 -2.82 -10.09 -18.20
C SER A 37 -3.02 -8.57 -18.13
N ALA A 38 -4.26 -8.09 -18.20
CA ALA A 38 -4.60 -6.68 -17.96
C ALA A 38 -4.38 -6.26 -16.50
N LEU A 39 -4.58 -7.17 -15.54
CA LEU A 39 -4.22 -7.00 -14.12
C LEU A 39 -2.69 -7.05 -13.90
N ALA A 40 -1.95 -7.80 -14.73
CA ALA A 40 -0.49 -7.90 -14.68
C ALA A 40 0.24 -6.80 -15.45
N ALA A 41 -0.48 -6.01 -16.27
CA ALA A 41 0.09 -4.90 -17.01
C ALA A 41 0.48 -3.77 -16.03
N LYS A 42 1.79 -3.62 -15.79
CA LYS A 42 2.35 -2.49 -15.05
C LYS A 42 1.87 -1.18 -15.63
N LEU A 43 1.33 -0.31 -14.78
CA LEU A 43 0.84 0.98 -15.23
C LEU A 43 1.99 1.85 -15.75
N LYS A 44 1.74 2.57 -16.84
CA LYS A 44 2.69 3.56 -17.32
C LYS A 44 2.73 4.73 -16.33
N LEU A 45 3.88 4.94 -15.70
CA LEU A 45 4.09 6.10 -14.84
C LEU A 45 4.11 7.38 -15.69
N LYS A 46 3.27 8.35 -15.32
CA LYS A 46 3.22 9.69 -15.92
C LYS A 46 3.42 10.73 -14.82
N VAL A 47 4.37 11.64 -15.02
CA VAL A 47 4.69 12.69 -14.04
C VAL A 47 4.13 14.02 -14.53
N ASN A 48 3.14 14.56 -13.84
CA ASN A 48 2.52 15.85 -14.17
C ASN A 48 3.31 17.04 -13.59
N ARG A 49 3.81 16.91 -12.36
CA ARG A 49 4.61 17.95 -11.70
C ARG A 49 5.77 17.32 -10.95
N LYS A 50 6.98 17.76 -11.28
CA LYS A 50 8.22 17.37 -10.58
C LYS A 50 8.52 18.35 -9.43
N PRO A 51 9.36 17.96 -8.46
CA PRO A 51 10.01 18.92 -7.59
C PRO A 51 10.81 19.93 -8.43
N GLY A 52 10.90 21.18 -7.97
CA GLY A 52 11.67 22.23 -8.66
C GLY A 52 12.50 23.10 -7.73
N ARG A 53 12.53 22.76 -6.43
CA ARG A 53 13.30 23.44 -5.38
C ARG A 53 13.65 22.45 -4.27
N GLY A 54 14.65 22.79 -3.46
CA GLY A 54 14.96 22.08 -2.23
C GLY A 54 13.86 22.21 -1.16
N SER A 55 14.11 21.64 0.01
CA SER A 55 13.22 21.78 1.17
C SER A 55 14.02 21.73 2.46
N THR A 56 13.57 22.46 3.47
CA THR A 56 14.17 22.47 4.80
C THR A 56 13.16 21.95 5.82
N CYS A 57 13.40 20.77 6.38
CA CYS A 57 12.60 20.26 7.49
C CYS A 57 13.06 20.86 8.82
N PRO A 58 12.14 21.42 9.63
CA PRO A 58 12.48 22.02 10.92
C PRO A 58 12.96 20.96 11.91
N GLU A 59 13.74 21.36 12.91
CA GLU A 59 14.07 20.48 14.03
C GLU A 59 12.78 20.03 14.74
N THR A 60 12.68 18.75 15.07
CA THR A 60 11.59 18.23 15.90
C THR A 60 12.15 17.54 17.14
N LYS A 61 11.64 17.96 18.31
CA LYS A 61 12.00 17.39 19.61
C LYS A 61 10.82 16.56 20.07
N ASN A 62 11.04 15.27 20.27
CA ASN A 62 10.02 14.37 20.78
C ASN A 62 10.51 13.80 22.11
N PRO A 63 9.81 13.99 23.24
CA PRO A 63 10.27 13.53 24.55
C PRO A 63 10.41 12.00 24.66
N ARG A 64 9.82 11.24 23.74
CA ARG A 64 9.85 9.76 23.73
C ARG A 64 10.60 9.16 22.55
N ARG A 65 11.21 9.99 21.68
CA ARG A 65 11.94 9.53 20.49
C ARG A 65 13.24 10.31 20.31
N LYS A 66 14.11 9.82 19.44
CA LYS A 66 15.31 10.56 19.05
C LYS A 66 14.92 11.93 18.48
N PRO A 67 15.52 13.03 18.92
CA PRO A 67 15.33 14.32 18.28
C PRO A 67 15.76 14.26 16.81
N HIS A 68 15.00 14.88 15.93
CA HIS A 68 15.35 14.99 14.52
C HIS A 68 15.93 16.39 14.27
N PRO A 69 17.25 16.53 14.03
CA PRO A 69 17.85 17.82 13.77
C PRO A 69 17.29 18.43 12.48
N LYS A 70 17.33 19.76 12.37
CA LYS A 70 16.97 20.47 11.14
C LYS A 70 17.68 19.85 9.94
N ARG A 71 16.95 19.62 8.84
CA ARG A 71 17.46 18.92 7.67
C ARG A 71 17.20 19.72 6.40
N LEU A 72 18.24 19.85 5.58
CA LEU A 72 18.15 20.44 4.25
C LEU A 72 18.19 19.31 3.22
N TYR A 73 17.23 19.33 2.30
CA TYR A 73 17.20 18.47 1.13
C TYR A 73 17.35 19.32 -0.12
N THR A 74 18.24 18.87 -1.00
CA THR A 74 18.38 19.38 -2.36
C THR A 74 17.20 18.92 -3.22
N GLU A 75 16.93 19.65 -4.30
CA GLU A 75 15.94 19.25 -5.30
C GLU A 75 16.21 17.84 -5.86
N ASN A 76 17.49 17.48 -6.02
CA ASN A 76 17.89 16.16 -6.52
C ASN A 76 17.50 15.04 -5.56
N GLN A 77 17.72 15.21 -4.25
CA GLN A 77 17.31 14.23 -3.23
C GLN A 77 15.79 14.05 -3.23
N ILE A 78 15.05 15.17 -3.29
CA ILE A 78 13.58 15.15 -3.33
C ILE A 78 13.08 14.47 -4.60
N THR A 79 13.64 14.82 -5.75
CA THR A 79 13.29 14.22 -7.04
C THR A 79 13.58 12.73 -7.06
N LYS A 80 14.72 12.29 -6.51
CA LYS A 80 15.05 10.88 -6.42
C LYS A 80 14.03 10.11 -5.57
N ALA A 81 13.75 10.57 -4.35
CA ALA A 81 12.78 9.92 -3.47
C ALA A 81 11.36 9.90 -4.09
N PHE A 82 10.94 11.00 -4.70
CA PHE A 82 9.66 11.10 -5.41
C PHE A 82 9.55 10.11 -6.55
N MET A 83 10.56 10.04 -7.42
CA MET A 83 10.56 9.14 -8.58
C MET A 83 10.60 7.67 -8.16
N VAL A 84 11.36 7.33 -7.12
CA VAL A 84 11.38 5.97 -6.55
C VAL A 84 10.01 5.60 -6.00
N GLY A 85 9.44 6.44 -5.13
CA GLY A 85 8.12 6.20 -4.54
C GLY A 85 7.05 6.05 -5.61
N ALA A 86 6.99 6.96 -6.58
CA ALA A 86 6.03 6.89 -7.68
C ALA A 86 6.20 5.63 -8.55
N THR A 87 7.44 5.19 -8.78
CA THR A 87 7.73 3.97 -9.54
C THR A 87 7.29 2.72 -8.77
N HIS A 88 7.54 2.66 -7.47
CA HIS A 88 7.06 1.55 -6.64
C HIS A 88 5.52 1.51 -6.62
N ALA A 89 4.86 2.66 -6.46
CA ALA A 89 3.40 2.75 -6.50
C ALA A 89 2.79 2.32 -7.84
N ALA A 90 3.36 2.76 -8.97
CA ALA A 90 2.89 2.38 -10.31
C ALA A 90 3.02 0.88 -10.60
N ASN A 91 3.94 0.20 -9.91
CA ASN A 91 4.20 -1.24 -10.02
C ASN A 91 3.51 -2.06 -8.91
N ASP A 92 2.64 -1.44 -8.11
CA ASP A 92 2.01 -2.06 -6.93
C ASP A 92 3.04 -2.75 -6.00
N ARG A 93 4.24 -2.14 -5.87
CA ARG A 93 5.35 -2.62 -5.04
C ARG A 93 5.49 -1.76 -3.78
N GLN A 94 5.83 -2.40 -2.67
CA GLN A 94 6.16 -1.74 -1.40
C GLN A 94 7.50 -2.23 -0.84
N VAL A 95 8.17 -1.40 -0.05
CA VAL A 95 9.49 -1.65 0.56
C VAL A 95 9.52 -1.20 2.03
N GLY A 96 10.40 -1.83 2.80
CA GLY A 96 10.58 -1.56 4.22
C GLY A 96 9.40 -2.00 5.09
N GLU A 97 9.59 -1.89 6.41
CA GLU A 97 8.60 -2.32 7.41
C GLU A 97 7.34 -1.45 7.38
N GLY A 98 7.49 -0.15 7.07
CA GLY A 98 6.37 0.77 6.86
C GLY A 98 5.61 0.57 5.55
N ARG A 99 6.02 -0.39 4.71
CA ARG A 99 5.38 -0.72 3.41
C ARG A 99 5.24 0.51 2.50
N TYR A 100 6.33 1.23 2.27
CA TYR A 100 6.35 2.42 1.44
C TYR A 100 6.47 2.09 -0.06
N PRO A 101 5.89 2.89 -0.97
CA PRO A 101 4.95 3.98 -0.68
C PRO A 101 3.62 3.42 -0.19
N HIS A 102 2.92 4.23 0.60
CA HIS A 102 1.55 3.95 0.98
C HIS A 102 0.72 5.23 1.01
N VAL A 103 -0.59 5.06 1.11
CA VAL A 103 -1.54 6.17 1.21
C VAL A 103 -1.21 6.99 2.46
N PHE A 104 -1.17 8.31 2.28
CA PHE A 104 -1.10 9.28 3.35
C PHE A 104 -2.48 9.91 3.52
N TYR A 105 -3.14 9.61 4.64
CA TYR A 105 -4.51 10.05 4.88
C TYR A 105 -4.62 11.54 5.28
N ASN A 106 -3.52 12.19 5.65
CA ASN A 106 -3.47 13.59 6.06
C ASN A 106 -4.47 13.97 7.16
N SER A 107 -4.53 13.16 8.22
CA SER A 107 -5.46 13.36 9.34
C SER A 107 -5.18 14.66 10.10
N GLU A 108 -3.94 15.15 10.03
CA GLU A 108 -3.45 16.39 10.63
C GLU A 108 -3.86 17.63 9.81
N GLY A 109 -4.40 17.44 8.60
CA GLY A 109 -4.89 18.54 7.76
C GLY A 109 -3.80 19.44 7.20
N LEU A 110 -2.60 18.89 6.95
CA LEU A 110 -1.50 19.62 6.33
C LEU A 110 -1.91 20.17 4.97
N LYS A 111 -1.56 21.43 4.71
CA LYS A 111 -1.94 22.16 3.49
C LYS A 111 -0.89 21.95 2.40
N PHE A 112 -1.02 20.88 1.63
CA PHE A 112 -0.23 20.68 0.42
C PHE A 112 -0.86 21.39 -0.79
N PRO A 113 -0.07 21.89 -1.75
CA PRO A 113 -0.55 22.48 -3.00
C PRO A 113 -0.98 21.41 -4.04
N CYS A 114 -1.74 20.41 -3.61
CA CYS A 114 -2.24 19.30 -4.43
C CYS A 114 -3.59 18.81 -3.91
N GLY A 115 -4.23 17.87 -4.60
CA GLY A 115 -5.53 17.33 -4.22
C GLY A 115 -5.46 16.29 -3.07
N ARG A 116 -6.37 15.32 -3.08
CA ARG A 116 -6.70 14.51 -1.89
C ARG A 116 -6.08 13.11 -1.87
N ASN A 117 -5.73 12.56 -3.03
CA ASN A 117 -5.21 11.19 -3.13
C ASN A 117 -3.69 11.22 -2.93
N LEU A 118 -3.26 11.19 -1.68
CA LEU A 118 -1.86 11.37 -1.33
C LEU A 118 -1.19 10.03 -1.02
N MET A 119 0.07 9.92 -1.43
CA MET A 119 0.99 8.89 -0.98
C MET A 119 2.24 9.53 -0.39
N GLU A 120 2.86 8.83 0.54
CA GLU A 120 4.12 9.21 1.14
C GLU A 120 5.23 8.19 0.85
N PHE A 121 6.47 8.67 0.75
CA PHE A 121 7.65 7.83 0.61
C PHE A 121 8.85 8.44 1.36
N PRO A 122 9.69 7.65 2.06
CA PRO A 122 10.83 8.18 2.81
C PRO A 122 11.88 8.82 1.91
N ILE A 123 12.50 9.89 2.41
CA ILE A 123 13.63 10.56 1.75
C ILE A 123 14.90 10.41 2.59
N GLN A 124 15.96 9.90 1.98
CA GLN A 124 17.25 9.72 2.65
C GLN A 124 18.19 10.90 2.46
N GLU A 125 19.01 11.13 3.47
CA GLU A 125 19.96 12.25 3.54
C GLU A 125 21.19 12.01 2.66
N ASP A 126 21.57 10.76 2.50
CA ASP A 126 22.72 10.31 1.71
C ASP A 126 22.42 10.23 0.21
N ASN A 127 21.23 10.69 -0.21
CA ASN A 127 20.73 10.58 -1.58
C ASN A 127 20.64 9.13 -2.07
N GLN A 128 20.56 8.13 -1.18
CA GLN A 128 20.35 6.73 -1.55
C GLN A 128 18.85 6.41 -1.65
N GLU A 129 18.53 5.36 -2.40
CA GLU A 129 17.16 4.82 -2.41
C GLU A 129 16.83 4.19 -1.05
N PHE A 130 15.68 4.58 -0.48
CA PHE A 130 15.17 3.94 0.73
C PHE A 130 14.84 2.47 0.45
N LYS A 131 15.42 1.57 1.25
CA LYS A 131 15.16 0.12 1.17
C LYS A 131 14.50 -0.43 2.45
N ARG A 132 14.90 0.11 3.60
CA ARG A 132 14.47 -0.27 4.95
C ARG A 132 14.80 0.86 5.93
N GLY A 133 14.25 0.78 7.13
CA GLY A 133 14.46 1.75 8.20
C GLY A 133 13.14 2.16 8.83
N GLY A 134 13.20 2.54 10.10
CA GLY A 134 12.07 3.05 10.84
C GLY A 134 11.92 4.56 10.68
N THR A 135 10.83 5.06 11.23
CA THR A 135 10.53 6.49 11.28
C THR A 135 11.55 7.25 12.15
N ASP A 136 12.12 6.61 13.16
CA ASP A 136 13.03 7.24 14.11
C ASP A 136 14.42 7.48 13.49
N GLU A 137 14.81 6.70 12.49
CA GLU A 137 16.03 6.94 11.72
C GLU A 137 15.77 7.87 10.53
N ILE A 138 14.63 7.69 9.86
CA ILE A 138 14.27 8.39 8.64
C ILE A 138 12.88 9.01 8.86
N PRO A 139 12.80 10.24 9.39
CA PRO A 139 11.53 10.86 9.78
C PRO A 139 10.84 11.60 8.63
N ASP A 140 11.54 11.83 7.53
CA ASP A 140 11.11 12.73 6.47
C ASP A 140 10.52 11.97 5.29
N ARG A 141 9.51 12.56 4.66
CA ARG A 141 8.72 11.94 3.59
C ARG A 141 8.55 12.93 2.46
N VAL A 142 8.73 12.47 1.22
CA VAL A 142 8.12 13.15 0.07
C VAL A 142 6.65 12.76 0.00
N VAL A 143 5.80 13.74 -0.30
CA VAL A 143 4.37 13.54 -0.53
C VAL A 143 4.07 13.81 -1.98
N PHE A 144 3.28 12.94 -2.59
CA PHE A 144 2.79 13.11 -3.94
C PHE A 144 1.33 12.73 -4.05
N GLU A 145 0.62 13.46 -4.89
CA GLU A 145 -0.72 13.12 -5.33
C GLU A 145 -0.64 12.08 -6.44
N TYR A 146 -1.63 11.18 -6.48
CA TYR A 146 -1.76 10.22 -7.56
C TYR A 146 -3.19 10.11 -8.09
N THR A 147 -3.30 9.78 -9.38
CA THR A 147 -4.52 9.31 -10.03
C THR A 147 -4.18 8.02 -10.78
N LYS A 148 -4.94 6.94 -10.55
CA LYS A 148 -4.77 5.64 -11.21
C LYS A 148 -5.93 5.40 -12.18
N ASN A 149 -5.62 5.08 -13.44
CA ASN A 149 -6.58 4.56 -14.40
C ASN A 149 -6.08 3.20 -14.94
N LYS A 150 -6.80 2.59 -15.89
CA LYS A 150 -6.46 1.25 -16.42
C LYS A 150 -5.10 1.16 -17.14
N LYS A 151 -4.49 2.29 -17.52
CA LYS A 151 -3.26 2.33 -18.33
C LYS A 151 -2.14 3.14 -17.68
N GLU A 152 -2.49 4.15 -16.90
CA GLU A 152 -1.56 5.14 -16.38
C GLU A 152 -1.67 5.29 -14.86
N PHE A 153 -0.51 5.50 -14.25
CA PHE A 153 -0.38 5.99 -12.89
C PHE A 153 0.18 7.41 -12.97
N ILE A 154 -0.67 8.40 -12.75
CA ILE A 154 -0.34 9.81 -12.91
C ILE A 154 0.02 10.37 -11.54
N VAL A 155 1.20 10.98 -11.42
CA VAL A 155 1.69 11.54 -10.15
C VAL A 155 2.04 13.01 -10.24
N GLN A 156 1.85 13.70 -9.12
CA GLN A 156 2.19 15.11 -8.95
C GLN A 156 2.87 15.32 -7.60
N TYR A 157 4.08 15.85 -7.61
CA TYR A 157 4.79 16.21 -6.39
C TYR A 157 4.02 17.26 -5.59
N CYS A 158 3.85 17.03 -4.28
CA CYS A 158 3.12 17.92 -3.38
C CYS A 158 4.04 18.72 -2.45
N GLY A 159 5.04 18.08 -1.85
CA GLY A 159 5.88 18.69 -0.84
C GLY A 159 6.71 17.67 -0.07
N VAL A 160 7.37 18.13 0.99
CA VAL A 160 8.06 17.29 1.97
C VAL A 160 7.41 17.51 3.33
N MET A 161 7.32 16.45 4.12
CA MET A 161 6.89 16.51 5.52
C MET A 161 7.83 15.72 6.42
N ARG A 162 7.75 16.00 7.71
CA ARG A 162 8.55 15.39 8.77
C ARG A 162 7.64 14.88 9.87
N HIS A 163 7.97 13.72 10.44
CA HIS A 163 7.41 13.30 11.71
C HIS A 163 7.74 14.30 12.83
N GLY A 164 6.70 14.91 13.38
CA GLY A 164 6.73 15.90 14.45
C GLY A 164 6.71 15.29 15.85
N PRO A 165 6.53 16.12 16.89
CA PRO A 165 6.26 15.65 18.24
C PRO A 165 5.00 14.76 18.27
N GLY A 166 5.06 13.65 19.01
CA GLY A 166 3.92 12.73 19.12
C GLY A 166 3.73 11.85 17.87
N LYS A 167 2.54 11.89 17.27
CA LYS A 167 2.18 11.16 16.04
C LYS A 167 2.03 12.08 14.82
N ASP A 168 2.14 13.39 15.02
CA ASP A 168 1.78 14.37 14.01
C ASP A 168 2.88 14.54 12.96
N PHE A 169 2.52 15.16 11.84
CA PHE A 169 3.46 15.58 10.81
C PHE A 169 3.54 17.10 10.75
N LEU A 170 4.68 17.60 10.27
CA LEU A 170 4.91 19.01 9.98
C LEU A 170 5.36 19.17 8.53
N LEU A 171 4.92 20.23 7.87
CA LEU A 171 5.43 20.59 6.55
C LEU A 171 6.90 21.02 6.65
N CYS A 172 7.68 20.64 5.64
CA CYS A 172 9.02 21.16 5.43
C CYS A 172 8.98 22.28 4.37
N PRO A 173 9.24 23.55 4.73
CA PRO A 173 9.27 24.67 3.79
C PRO A 173 10.15 24.43 2.55
N GLN A 174 9.79 25.02 1.42
CA GLN A 174 10.49 24.94 0.13
C GLN A 174 10.85 26.31 -0.43
#